data_AF-A0AAE8L6X8-F1
#
_entry.id   AF-A0AAE8L6X8-F1
#
_cell.length_a   1.000
_cell.length_b   1.000
_cell.length_c   1.000
_cell.angle_alpha   90.00
_cell.angle_beta   90.00
_cell.angle_gamma   90.00
#
_symmetry.space_group_name_H-M   'P 1'
#
loop_
_entity.id
_entity.type
_entity.pdbx_description
1 polymer ?
#
loop_
_entity_poly.entity_id
_entity_poly.type
_entity_poly.pdbx_seq_one_letter_code
_entity_poly.pdbx_strand_id
1 'polypeptide(L)'
;MLLALACLATSLAACAHSDGLPAVDPLAPGLRVTLPAAPEGVAPCLQRAFPEIPDRALTRADIVRIVGQAKVLDRAKTACGLRALDWIAAVRADFAKP
;
A
#
# COMPACT_ATOMS: atom_id res chain seq x y z
N MET A 1 0.72 38.27 9.36
CA MET A 1 -0.41 37.40 8.94
C MET A 1 -0.24 36.82 7.53
N LEU A 2 0.58 37.39 6.63
CA LEU A 2 0.87 36.79 5.31
C LEU A 2 1.87 35.61 5.34
N LEU A 3 2.80 35.57 6.31
CA LEU A 3 3.79 34.47 6.40
C LEU A 3 3.16 33.10 6.73
N ALA A 4 2.09 33.07 7.53
CA ALA A 4 1.46 31.81 7.95
C ALA A 4 0.72 31.11 6.80
N LEU A 5 0.15 31.87 5.85
CA LEU A 5 -0.50 31.30 4.66
C LEU A 5 0.51 30.67 3.70
N ALA A 6 1.70 31.26 3.57
CA ALA A 6 2.75 30.75 2.68
C ALA A 6 3.30 29.40 3.15
N CYS A 7 3.46 29.21 4.48
CA CYS A 7 3.88 27.93 5.05
C CYS A 7 2.81 26.84 4.93
N LEU A 8 1.53 27.18 4.99
CA LEU A 8 0.46 26.21 4.72
C LEU A 8 0.48 25.77 3.26
N ALA A 9 0.63 26.71 2.31
CA ALA A 9 0.64 26.40 0.88
C ALA A 9 1.78 25.47 0.46
N THR A 10 2.98 25.61 1.04
CA THR A 10 4.11 24.70 0.74
C THR A 10 3.91 23.31 1.34
N SER A 11 3.24 23.19 2.49
CA SER A 11 2.94 21.89 3.09
C SER A 11 1.87 21.09 2.33
N LEU A 12 0.95 21.73 1.62
CA LEU A 12 -0.03 21.04 0.75
C LEU A 12 0.54 20.70 -0.64
N ALA A 13 1.54 21.43 -1.14
CA ALA A 13 2.19 21.14 -2.41
C ALA A 13 3.11 19.90 -2.37
N ALA A 14 3.42 19.38 -1.17
CA ALA A 14 4.18 18.15 -0.97
C ALA A 14 3.33 16.87 -1.12
N CYS A 15 2.03 16.98 -1.40
CA CYS A 15 1.29 15.90 -2.03
C CYS A 15 1.81 15.75 -3.47
N ALA A 16 2.98 15.14 -3.62
CA ALA A 16 3.41 14.60 -4.89
C ALA A 16 2.24 13.76 -5.41
N HIS A 17 1.58 14.26 -6.45
CA HIS A 17 0.70 13.48 -7.27
C HIS A 17 1.55 12.28 -7.68
N SER A 18 1.30 11.13 -7.05
CA SER A 18 1.82 9.88 -7.58
C SER A 18 1.08 9.74 -8.88
N ASP A 19 1.70 10.20 -9.98
CA ASP A 19 1.27 9.84 -11.32
C ASP A 19 0.97 8.34 -11.24
N GLY A 20 -0.32 8.03 -11.40
CA GLY A 20 -0.81 6.68 -11.18
C GLY A 20 0.09 5.71 -11.91
N LEU A 21 0.40 4.58 -11.27
CA LEU A 21 1.14 3.49 -11.92
C LEU A 21 0.66 3.38 -13.37
N PRO A 22 1.55 3.41 -14.37
CA PRO A 22 1.13 3.36 -15.76
C PRO A 22 0.19 2.17 -15.91
N ALA A 23 -0.96 2.39 -16.55
CA ALA A 23 -1.97 1.37 -16.73
C ALA A 23 -1.32 0.15 -17.39
N VAL A 24 -1.20 -0.93 -16.63
CA VAL A 24 -0.63 -2.18 -17.13
C VAL A 24 -1.67 -2.78 -18.07
N ASP A 25 -1.43 -2.69 -19.38
CA ASP A 25 -2.21 -3.41 -20.38
C ASP A 25 -1.88 -4.91 -20.28
N PRO A 26 -2.80 -5.77 -19.78
CA PRO A 26 -2.54 -7.20 -19.62
C PRO A 26 -2.43 -7.95 -20.96
N LEU A 27 -2.78 -7.29 -22.07
CA LEU A 27 -2.78 -7.83 -23.42
C LEU A 27 -1.67 -7.23 -24.30
N ALA A 28 -0.93 -6.22 -23.82
CA ALA A 28 0.22 -5.67 -24.54
C ALA A 28 1.28 -6.77 -24.77
N PRO A 29 1.72 -7.01 -26.02
CA PRO A 29 2.80 -7.94 -26.30
C PRO A 29 4.13 -7.29 -25.93
N GLY A 30 4.48 -7.36 -24.64
CA GLY A 30 5.70 -6.77 -24.10
C GLY A 30 5.78 -6.95 -22.60
N LEU A 31 6.58 -7.93 -22.17
CA LEU A 31 6.99 -8.20 -20.79
C LEU A 31 5.90 -8.72 -19.82
N ARG A 32 5.48 -9.98 -19.99
CA ARG A 32 4.93 -10.74 -18.85
C ARG A 32 6.07 -11.11 -17.90
N VAL A 33 6.32 -10.27 -16.91
CA VAL A 33 7.27 -10.58 -15.82
C VAL A 33 6.54 -11.44 -14.79
N THR A 34 6.95 -12.70 -14.67
CA THR A 34 6.53 -13.55 -13.56
C THR A 34 7.45 -13.25 -12.37
N LEU A 35 6.91 -12.56 -11.36
CA LEU A 35 7.65 -12.31 -10.13
C LEU A 35 7.89 -13.63 -9.37
N PRO A 36 9.01 -13.76 -8.63
CA PRO A 36 9.21 -14.91 -7.76
C PRO A 36 8.10 -14.98 -6.70
N ALA A 37 7.83 -16.18 -6.20
CA ALA A 37 6.89 -16.34 -5.10
C ALA A 37 7.39 -15.63 -3.84
N ALA A 38 6.45 -15.08 -3.05
CA ALA A 38 6.78 -14.54 -1.74
C ALA A 38 7.20 -15.68 -0.79
N PRO A 39 8.23 -15.48 0.07
CA PRO A 39 8.63 -16.45 1.08
C PRO A 39 7.49 -16.77 2.06
N GLU A 40 7.61 -17.90 2.75
CA GLU A 40 6.62 -18.32 3.75
C GLU A 40 6.39 -17.23 4.82
N GLY A 41 5.12 -16.92 5.08
CA GLY A 41 4.73 -15.87 6.02
C GLY A 41 4.95 -14.44 5.53
N VAL A 42 5.47 -14.21 4.31
CA VAL A 42 5.54 -12.88 3.68
C VAL A 42 4.27 -12.57 2.89
N ALA A 43 3.60 -13.58 2.33
CA ALA A 43 2.35 -13.39 1.57
C ALA A 43 1.27 -12.58 2.31
N PRO A 44 1.01 -12.77 3.63
CA PRO A 44 0.05 -11.94 4.38
C PRO A 44 0.44 -10.47 4.47
N CYS A 45 1.74 -10.16 4.40
CA CYS A 45 2.28 -8.79 4.41
C CYS A 45 1.96 -8.04 3.12
N LEU A 46 1.85 -8.80 2.02
CA LEU A 46 1.63 -8.29 0.67
C LEU A 46 0.14 -8.18 0.32
N GLN A 47 -0.75 -8.80 1.10
CA GLN A 47 -2.19 -8.71 0.89
C GLN A 47 -2.72 -7.27 1.16
N ARG A 48 -3.51 -6.76 0.21
CA ARG A 48 -4.29 -5.50 0.27
C ARG A 48 -5.66 -5.78 0.91
N ALA A 49 -6.35 -4.86 1.59
CA ALA A 49 -6.14 -3.46 1.94
C ALA A 49 -6.75 -3.25 3.36
N PHE A 50 -6.69 -2.04 3.90
CA PHE A 50 -7.54 -1.73 5.07
C PHE A 50 -9.01 -2.05 4.74
N PRO A 51 -9.82 -2.48 5.72
CA PRO A 51 -11.24 -2.70 5.49
C PRO A 51 -11.86 -1.44 4.89
N GLU A 52 -12.64 -1.60 3.83
CA GLU A 52 -13.37 -0.49 3.23
C GLU A 52 -14.38 0.06 4.24
N ILE A 53 -14.40 1.39 4.40
CA ILE A 53 -15.37 2.08 5.25
C ILE A 53 -16.61 2.32 4.38
N PRO A 54 -17.78 1.74 4.73
CA PRO A 54 -18.99 1.95 3.97
C PRO A 54 -19.35 3.43 3.86
N ASP A 55 -19.76 3.86 2.67
CA ASP A 55 -20.28 5.22 2.43
C ASP A 55 -21.75 5.33 2.87
N ARG A 56 -21.97 5.09 4.16
CA ARG A 56 -23.25 5.19 4.86
C ARG A 56 -23.00 5.38 6.36
N ALA A 57 -24.04 5.76 7.10
CA ALA A 57 -23.97 5.79 8.55
C ALA A 57 -23.53 4.42 9.11
N LEU A 58 -22.54 4.45 9.99
CA LEU A 58 -22.00 3.25 10.62
C LEU A 58 -22.83 2.87 11.84
N THR A 59 -23.19 1.60 11.92
CA THR A 59 -23.73 1.02 13.14
C THR A 59 -22.60 0.67 14.11
N ARG A 60 -22.94 0.42 15.37
CA ARG A 60 -21.98 -0.12 16.35
C ARG A 60 -21.37 -1.45 15.88
N ALA A 61 -22.16 -2.29 15.21
CA ALA A 61 -21.69 -3.56 14.66
C ALA A 61 -20.67 -3.35 13.54
N ASP A 62 -20.89 -2.36 12.66
CA ASP A 62 -19.92 -2.00 11.62
C ASP A 62 -18.59 -1.57 12.23
N ILE A 63 -18.63 -0.71 13.26
CA ILE A 63 -17.42 -0.21 13.93
C ILE A 63 -16.63 -1.37 14.53
N VAL A 64 -17.28 -2.25 15.30
CA VAL A 64 -16.60 -3.40 15.93
C VAL A 64 -15.96 -4.31 14.87
N ARG A 65 -16.68 -4.57 13.77
CA ARG A 65 -16.17 -5.38 12.67
C ARG A 65 -14.94 -4.74 12.01
N ILE A 66 -15.04 -3.45 11.63
CA ILE A 66 -13.96 -2.73 10.94
C ILE A 66 -12.71 -2.65 11.83
N VAL A 67 -12.86 -2.29 13.10
CA VAL A 67 -11.74 -2.21 14.05
C VAL A 67 -11.12 -3.58 14.29
N GLY A 68 -11.95 -4.62 14.44
CA GLY A 68 -11.46 -5.99 14.62
C GLY A 68 -10.63 -6.46 13.43
N GLN A 69 -11.14 -6.27 12.21
CA GLN A 69 -10.43 -6.61 10.98
C GLN A 69 -9.13 -5.82 10.83
N ALA A 70 -9.17 -4.51 11.10
CA ALA A 70 -7.98 -3.67 11.10
C ALA A 70 -6.93 -4.15 12.12
N LYS A 71 -7.34 -4.59 13.32
CA LYS A 71 -6.39 -5.05 14.34
C LYS A 71 -5.75 -6.39 14.02
N VAL A 72 -6.51 -7.32 13.41
CA VAL A 72 -5.96 -8.59 12.93
C VAL A 72 -4.93 -8.32 11.82
N LEU A 73 -5.26 -7.44 10.87
CA LEU A 73 -4.35 -7.04 9.80
C LEU A 73 -3.07 -6.36 10.34
N ASP A 74 -3.21 -5.47 11.31
CA ASP A 74 -2.09 -4.81 12.02
C ASP A 74 -1.12 -5.81 12.63
N ARG A 75 -1.63 -6.83 13.34
CA ARG A 75 -0.79 -7.90 13.91
C ARG A 75 -0.12 -8.74 12.83
N ALA A 76 -0.86 -9.11 11.79
CA ALA A 76 -0.32 -9.86 10.67
C ALA A 76 0.82 -9.11 9.98
N LYS A 77 0.68 -7.78 9.79
CA LYS A 77 1.73 -6.92 9.21
C LYS A 77 2.91 -6.72 10.15
N THR A 78 2.68 -6.62 11.46
CA THR A 78 3.77 -6.49 12.44
C THR A 78 4.67 -7.74 12.44
N ALA A 79 4.11 -8.93 12.20
CA ALA A 79 4.86 -10.19 12.12
C ALA A 79 5.85 -10.26 10.94
N CYS A 80 5.71 -9.37 9.95
CA CYS A 80 6.51 -9.40 8.73
C CYS A 80 7.96 -8.96 8.93
N GLY A 81 8.22 -8.10 9.91
CA GLY A 81 9.54 -7.51 10.16
C GLY A 81 10.19 -6.92 8.89
N LEU A 82 11.51 -7.01 8.81
CA LEU A 82 12.27 -6.57 7.63
C LEU A 82 12.18 -7.52 6.43
N ARG A 83 11.79 -8.79 6.64
CA ARG A 83 11.83 -9.82 5.60
C ARG A 83 10.98 -9.48 4.37
N ALA A 84 9.84 -8.81 4.57
CA ALA A 84 9.00 -8.37 3.46
C ALA A 84 9.68 -7.26 2.65
N LEU A 85 10.37 -6.33 3.32
CA LEU A 85 11.14 -5.26 2.68
C LEU A 85 12.34 -5.82 1.92
N ASP A 86 13.06 -6.76 2.52
CA ASP A 86 14.22 -7.40 1.91
C ASP A 86 13.84 -8.17 0.64
N TRP A 87 12.71 -8.90 0.68
CA TRP A 87 12.19 -9.58 -0.51
C TRP A 87 11.79 -8.60 -1.61
N ILE A 88 11.10 -7.49 -1.27
CA ILE A 88 10.75 -6.44 -2.25
C ILE A 88 12.03 -5.82 -2.84
N ALA A 89 13.04 -5.57 -2.02
CA ALA A 89 14.32 -5.00 -2.45
C ALA A 89 15.05 -5.94 -3.41
N ALA A 90 15.10 -7.25 -3.10
CA ALA A 90 15.69 -8.27 -3.97
C ALA A 90 14.96 -8.34 -5.32
N VAL A 91 13.63 -8.41 -5.31
CA VAL A 91 12.82 -8.39 -6.55
C VAL A 91 13.08 -7.11 -7.36
N ARG A 92 13.23 -5.95 -6.72
CA ARG A 92 13.57 -4.72 -7.44
C ARG A 92 14.98 -4.76 -8.04
N ALA A 93 15.97 -5.25 -7.30
CA ALA A 93 17.32 -5.39 -7.82
C ALA A 93 17.37 -6.29 -9.07
N ASP A 94 16.58 -7.36 -9.06
CA ASP A 94 16.57 -8.35 -10.14
C ASP A 94 15.78 -7.89 -11.38
N PHE A 95 14.75 -7.06 -11.20
CA PHE A 95 13.76 -6.78 -12.27
C PHE A 95 13.55 -5.29 -12.59
N ALA A 96 14.04 -4.34 -11.78
CA ALA A 96 13.95 -2.92 -12.12
C ALA A 96 15.08 -2.54 -13.11
N LYS A 97 14.72 -2.20 -14.35
CA LYS A 97 15.64 -1.49 -15.25
C LYS A 97 15.84 -0.04 -14.76
N PRO A 98 17.02 0.57 -15.01
CA PRO A 98 17.20 2.01 -14.81
C PRO A 98 16.27 2.83 -15.70
#